data_AF-A0A523VYQ2-F1
#
_entry.id   AF-A0A523VYQ2-F1
#
_cell.length_a   1.000
_cell.length_b   1.000
_cell.length_c   1.000
_cell.angle_alpha   90.00
_cell.angle_beta   90.00
_cell.angle_gamma   90.00
#
_symmetry.space_group_name_H-M   'P 1'
#
loop_
_entity.id
_entity.type
_entity.pdbx_description
1 polymer ?
#
loop_
_entity_poly.entity_id
_entity_poly.type
_entity_poly.pdbx_seq_one_letter_code
_entity_poly.pdbx_strand_id
1 'polypeptide(L)'
;GEAKIIEAINATTLIAYEGEIAILGIITDITERKKMEEELRKRTYELGERLKELRCLYGISELVEKEGIFLEEILEGTLNLIPRSWQYPEITCARIVLEGQESKTNNFRETAWRQTSDIAVHGKKIGTVEVFYLEEKPKSDEGPFLKEERSLVDAIAKQLARIIERKQMENELKIKEEAIASSVNAITLADLRGNLTYVNRAFLHMWGYSDDKEVLGKPIARFLDTQGKAAELIEALRNKKNWMGELAAKRKDGSTFDVQLLASIVENEAGRAICIMASVIDITERKRIEQMKDDFVSLASHELRTPLTSIVGYVDLILGEDVGKINKEQKEFLQIISQNTQRLEALINDVLDIEKIESGRIKLKREKVNLIELVEASVNTFRVMAENKNLQLEKEIKAPELEVLGDSDRLSQVISNLLSNAIKYTKEGRVKVAAQAKGRFASVTVEDTGLGMKQEDLRNIFSRFFRSEDSYVKKTTGSGLGLSIAKATIERHNGDMKVESKLGVGSKFEVILPLLKK
;
A
#
# COMPACT_ATOMS: atom_id res chain seq x y z
N GLY A 1 86.10 4.81 -12.85
CA GLY A 1 86.42 6.19 -13.24
C GLY A 1 85.12 6.94 -13.33
N GLU A 2 84.83 7.80 -12.36
CA GLU A 2 83.73 8.76 -12.49
C GLU A 2 84.18 9.88 -13.42
N ALA A 3 83.38 10.18 -14.45
CA ALA A 3 83.63 11.30 -15.34
C ALA A 3 83.46 12.61 -14.56
N LYS A 4 84.57 13.28 -14.23
CA LYS A 4 84.55 14.61 -13.62
C LYS A 4 84.11 15.64 -14.66
N ILE A 5 83.12 16.45 -14.33
CA ILE A 5 82.74 17.60 -15.16
C ILE A 5 83.57 18.79 -14.71
N ILE A 6 84.51 19.15 -15.56
CA ILE A 6 85.48 20.20 -15.30
C ILE A 6 85.09 21.43 -16.12
N GLU A 7 85.05 22.59 -15.47
CA GLU A 7 84.96 23.87 -16.16
C GLU A 7 86.37 24.46 -16.25
N ALA A 8 86.88 24.61 -17.47
CA ALA A 8 88.16 25.28 -17.70
C ALA A 8 87.94 26.80 -17.61
N ILE A 9 88.48 27.46 -16.59
CA ILE A 9 88.18 28.85 -16.27
C ILE A 9 89.04 29.82 -17.08
N ASN A 10 88.36 30.70 -17.83
CA ASN A 10 88.42 32.18 -17.98
C ASN A 10 89.64 33.03 -17.57
N ALA A 11 90.81 32.50 -17.19
CA ALA A 11 92.00 33.32 -16.97
C ALA A 11 93.27 32.57 -17.39
N THR A 12 93.64 32.74 -18.66
CA THR A 12 94.90 32.27 -19.22
C THR A 12 95.95 33.35 -19.00
N THR A 13 96.86 33.18 -18.03
CA THR A 13 98.02 34.08 -17.91
C THR A 13 99.25 33.35 -18.46
N LEU A 14 99.95 34.01 -19.38
CA LEU A 14 101.25 33.56 -19.87
C LEU A 14 102.29 33.87 -18.81
N ILE A 15 102.97 32.84 -18.33
CA ILE A 15 104.07 32.96 -17.37
C ILE A 15 105.35 32.47 -18.02
N ALA A 16 106.47 33.13 -17.74
CA ALA A 16 107.79 32.62 -18.14
C ALA A 16 108.26 31.62 -17.08
N TYR A 17 108.44 30.36 -17.46
CA TYR A 17 108.94 29.31 -16.58
C TYR A 17 110.11 28.61 -17.28
N GLU A 18 111.28 28.61 -16.63
CA GLU A 18 112.52 28.00 -17.15
C GLU A 18 112.95 28.46 -18.55
N GLY A 19 112.61 29.70 -18.93
CA GLY A 19 113.01 30.29 -20.22
C GLY A 19 112.02 30.06 -21.38
N GLU A 20 110.92 29.33 -21.15
CA GLU A 20 109.85 29.16 -22.12
C GLU A 20 108.53 29.80 -21.64
N ILE A 21 107.68 30.17 -22.59
CA ILE A 21 106.35 30.72 -22.31
C ILE A 21 105.40 29.57 -21.99
N ALA A 22 104.94 29.50 -20.73
CA ALA A 22 103.99 28.51 -20.25
C ALA A 22 102.61 29.14 -19.99
N ILE A 23 101.55 28.34 -20.15
CA ILE A 23 100.17 28.74 -19.85
C ILE A 23 99.79 28.20 -18.47
N LEU A 24 99.49 29.09 -17.52
CA LEU A 24 98.88 28.71 -16.25
C LEU A 24 97.35 28.75 -16.39
N GLY A 25 96.70 27.59 -16.25
CA GLY A 25 95.25 27.45 -16.24
C GLY A 25 94.73 27.02 -14.87
N ILE A 26 93.73 27.73 -14.33
CA ILE A 26 93.00 27.29 -13.14
C ILE A 26 91.83 26.42 -13.60
N ILE A 27 91.78 25.20 -13.07
CA ILE A 27 90.74 24.22 -13.37
C ILE A 27 89.90 24.03 -12.10
N THR A 28 88.59 24.25 -12.20
CA THR A 28 87.66 24.04 -11.07
C THR A 28 86.75 22.84 -11.34
N ASP A 29 86.70 21.90 -10.40
CA ASP A 29 85.77 20.77 -10.45
C ASP A 29 84.37 21.27 -10.08
N ILE A 30 83.44 21.23 -11.04
CA ILE A 30 82.06 21.70 -10.86
C ILE A 30 81.05 20.55 -10.84
N THR A 31 81.53 19.31 -10.67
CA THR A 31 80.69 18.11 -10.77
C THR A 31 79.53 18.12 -9.76
N GLU A 32 79.80 18.48 -8.50
CA GLU A 32 78.75 18.56 -7.47
C GLU A 32 77.72 19.66 -7.77
N ARG A 33 78.19 20.84 -8.20
CA ARG A 33 77.31 21.96 -8.55
C ARG A 33 76.38 21.60 -9.70
N LYS A 34 76.88 20.97 -10.77
CA LYS A 34 76.04 20.53 -11.89
C LYS A 34 75.04 19.45 -11.50
N LYS A 35 75.43 18.49 -10.65
CA LYS A 35 74.50 17.50 -10.07
C LYS A 35 73.39 18.17 -9.26
N MET A 36 73.73 19.16 -8.43
CA MET A 36 72.73 19.92 -7.65
C MET A 36 71.81 20.77 -8.53
N GLU A 37 72.33 21.43 -9.57
CA GLU A 37 71.53 22.21 -10.52
C GLU A 37 70.54 21.32 -11.31
N GLU A 38 70.97 20.11 -11.70
CA GLU A 38 70.12 19.13 -12.37
C GLU A 38 69.05 18.57 -11.42
N GLU A 39 69.40 18.26 -10.17
CA GLU A 39 68.44 17.82 -9.15
C GLU A 39 67.42 18.93 -8.82
N LEU A 40 67.88 20.19 -8.68
CA LEU A 40 67.01 21.34 -8.42
C LEU A 40 66.05 21.56 -9.60
N ARG A 41 66.53 21.45 -10.84
CA ARG A 41 65.70 21.55 -12.03
C ARG A 41 64.62 20.47 -12.05
N LYS A 42 64.98 19.23 -11.70
CA LYS A 42 64.04 18.11 -11.59
C LYS A 42 62.98 18.36 -10.50
N ARG A 43 63.40 18.76 -9.30
CA ARG A 43 62.47 19.07 -8.19
C ARG A 43 61.54 20.24 -8.50
N THR A 44 62.05 21.28 -9.17
CA THR A 44 61.26 22.44 -9.58
C THR A 44 60.18 22.06 -10.59
N TYR A 45 60.52 21.17 -11.54
CA TYR A 45 59.57 20.61 -12.49
C TYR A 45 58.49 19.77 -11.79
N GLU A 46 58.88 18.83 -10.92
CA GLU A 46 57.94 18.00 -10.16
C GLU A 46 56.97 18.84 -9.30
N LEU A 47 57.47 19.89 -8.66
CA LEU A 47 56.65 20.82 -7.89
C LEU A 47 55.66 21.57 -8.79
N GLY A 48 56.08 21.99 -9.98
CA GLY A 48 55.23 22.66 -10.96
C GLY A 48 54.04 21.80 -11.39
N GLU A 49 54.28 20.53 -11.70
CA GLU A 49 53.21 19.59 -12.07
C GLU A 49 52.27 19.28 -10.90
N ARG A 50 52.80 19.13 -9.67
CA ARG A 50 51.97 18.98 -8.47
C ARG A 50 51.08 20.19 -8.19
N LEU A 51 51.57 21.40 -8.42
CA LEU A 51 50.77 22.62 -8.27
C LEU A 51 49.67 22.73 -9.33
N LYS A 52 49.87 22.21 -10.54
CA LYS A 52 48.81 22.12 -11.56
C LYS A 52 47.73 21.13 -11.13
N GLU A 53 48.13 19.92 -10.72
CA GLU A 53 47.22 18.89 -10.22
C GLU A 53 46.35 19.39 -9.07
N LEU A 54 46.99 19.97 -8.03
CA LEU A 54 46.27 20.49 -6.86
C LEU A 54 45.30 21.62 -7.21
N ARG A 55 45.69 22.57 -8.07
CA ARG A 55 44.79 23.66 -8.49
C ARG A 55 43.57 23.13 -9.24
N CYS A 56 43.73 22.11 -10.07
CA CYS A 56 42.63 21.48 -10.78
C CYS A 56 41.65 20.82 -9.81
N LEU A 57 42.14 19.90 -8.97
CA LEU A 57 41.29 19.12 -8.07
C LEU A 57 40.66 19.98 -6.96
N TYR A 58 41.38 20.97 -6.45
CA TYR A 58 40.85 21.92 -5.47
C TYR A 58 39.79 22.82 -6.11
N GLY A 59 40.02 23.33 -7.33
CA GLY A 59 39.03 24.12 -8.05
C GLY A 59 37.73 23.35 -8.31
N ILE A 60 37.80 22.05 -8.62
CA ILE A 60 36.62 21.19 -8.74
C ILE A 60 35.89 21.06 -7.39
N SER A 61 36.63 20.89 -6.28
CA SER A 61 36.02 20.83 -4.94
C SER A 61 35.33 22.14 -4.55
N GLU A 62 35.95 23.29 -4.84
CA GLU A 62 35.39 24.62 -4.55
C GLU A 62 34.09 24.89 -5.33
N LEU A 63 33.98 24.39 -6.57
CA LEU A 63 32.72 24.46 -7.33
C LEU A 63 31.58 23.74 -6.61
N VAL A 64 31.89 22.60 -5.99
CA VAL A 64 30.90 21.70 -5.35
C VAL A 64 30.43 22.21 -3.98
N GLU A 65 31.20 23.11 -3.34
CA GLU A 65 30.83 23.74 -2.07
C GLU A 65 29.76 24.83 -2.24
N LYS A 66 29.50 25.29 -3.47
CA LYS A 66 28.45 26.28 -3.74
C LYS A 66 27.07 25.65 -3.54
N GLU A 67 26.28 26.22 -2.64
CA GLU A 67 24.90 25.79 -2.42
C GLU A 67 24.05 25.91 -3.69
N GLY A 68 23.28 24.86 -4.00
CA GLY A 68 22.34 24.87 -5.12
C GLY A 68 22.94 24.71 -6.52
N ILE A 69 24.26 24.53 -6.65
CA ILE A 69 24.91 24.37 -7.96
C ILE A 69 24.41 23.11 -8.69
N PHE A 70 24.09 23.26 -9.98
CA PHE A 70 23.65 22.17 -10.85
C PHE A 70 24.82 21.33 -11.34
N LEU A 71 24.55 20.08 -11.75
CA LEU A 71 25.60 19.19 -12.23
C LEU A 71 26.27 19.79 -13.47
N GLU A 72 25.49 20.38 -14.37
CA GLU A 72 25.93 21.02 -15.61
C GLU A 72 26.95 22.14 -15.33
N GLU A 73 26.73 22.95 -14.30
CA GLU A 73 27.66 24.03 -13.90
C GLU A 73 28.96 23.47 -13.33
N ILE A 74 28.91 22.33 -12.63
CA ILE A 74 30.12 21.63 -12.15
C ILE A 74 30.92 21.08 -13.33
N LEU A 75 30.25 20.51 -14.34
CA LEU A 75 30.90 19.99 -15.54
C LEU A 75 31.56 21.10 -16.34
N GLU A 76 30.86 22.22 -16.55
CA GLU A 76 31.39 23.40 -17.23
C GLU A 76 32.58 24.00 -16.46
N GLY A 77 32.46 24.16 -15.16
CA GLY A 77 33.56 24.62 -14.32
C GLY A 77 34.77 23.69 -14.36
N THR A 78 34.55 22.37 -14.39
CA THR A 78 35.62 21.37 -14.55
C THR A 78 36.31 21.49 -15.91
N LEU A 79 35.53 21.65 -16.99
CA LEU A 79 36.06 21.86 -18.35
C LEU A 79 36.92 23.12 -18.45
N ASN A 80 36.60 24.18 -17.71
CA ASN A 80 37.40 25.40 -17.66
C ASN A 80 38.73 25.24 -16.88
N LEU A 81 38.82 24.25 -15.99
CA LEU A 81 40.03 23.96 -15.20
C LEU A 81 41.01 23.03 -15.92
N ILE A 82 40.50 22.15 -16.80
CA ILE A 82 41.32 21.15 -17.51
C ILE A 82 42.43 21.81 -18.34
N PRO A 83 42.17 22.71 -19.31
CA PRO A 83 43.23 23.28 -20.14
C PRO A 83 44.37 23.93 -19.35
N ARG A 84 44.03 24.66 -18.27
CA ARG A 84 45.02 25.36 -17.41
C ARG A 84 45.96 24.42 -16.65
N SER A 85 45.59 23.14 -16.56
CA SER A 85 46.30 22.13 -15.79
C SER A 85 47.19 21.23 -16.66
N TRP A 86 47.13 21.40 -17.99
CA TRP A 86 47.93 20.66 -18.96
C TRP A 86 49.26 21.36 -19.26
N GLN A 87 50.18 20.64 -19.90
CA GLN A 87 51.48 21.16 -20.31
C GLN A 87 51.34 22.32 -21.30
N TYR A 88 50.36 22.25 -22.20
CA TYR A 88 50.11 23.26 -23.23
C TYR A 88 48.66 23.81 -23.18
N PRO A 89 48.35 24.73 -22.25
CA PRO A 89 46.98 25.21 -22.05
C PRO A 89 46.32 25.81 -23.28
N GLU A 90 47.06 26.58 -24.09
CA GLU A 90 46.54 27.30 -25.26
C GLU A 90 45.97 26.39 -26.35
N ILE A 91 46.44 25.15 -26.40
CA ILE A 91 46.05 24.15 -27.41
C ILE A 91 45.33 22.96 -26.78
N THR A 92 45.02 23.02 -25.49
CA THR A 92 44.27 21.96 -24.82
C THR A 92 42.78 22.25 -24.94
N CYS A 93 42.01 21.26 -25.34
CA CYS A 93 40.55 21.29 -25.24
C CYS A 93 40.04 20.00 -24.60
N ALA A 94 38.83 20.03 -24.05
CA ALA A 94 38.27 18.90 -23.33
C ALA A 94 36.79 18.72 -23.62
N ARG A 95 36.33 17.49 -23.48
CA ARG A 95 34.93 17.08 -23.52
C ARG A 95 34.64 16.15 -22.37
N ILE A 96 33.51 16.36 -21.70
CA ILE A 96 32.93 15.39 -20.78
C ILE A 96 31.66 14.84 -21.43
N VAL A 97 31.55 13.53 -21.51
CA VAL A 97 30.36 12.84 -22.00
C VAL A 97 29.72 12.11 -20.82
N LEU A 98 28.47 12.42 -20.48
CA LEU A 98 27.71 11.75 -19.42
C LEU A 98 26.37 11.31 -19.99
N GLU A 99 26.06 10.02 -19.90
CA GLU A 99 24.77 9.45 -20.32
C GLU A 99 24.28 9.89 -21.72
N GLY A 100 25.21 10.17 -22.64
CA GLY A 100 24.93 10.61 -24.02
C GLY A 100 24.83 12.12 -24.21
N GLN A 101 24.91 12.92 -23.15
CA GLN A 101 25.06 14.38 -23.22
C GLN A 101 26.54 14.77 -23.22
N GLU A 102 26.90 15.75 -24.05
CA GLU A 102 28.28 16.22 -24.19
C GLU A 102 28.41 17.67 -23.70
N SER A 103 29.36 17.91 -22.82
CA SER A 103 29.81 19.25 -22.42
C SER A 103 31.25 19.46 -22.91
N LYS A 104 31.55 20.62 -23.50
CA LYS A 104 32.81 20.86 -24.23
C LYS A 104 33.41 22.21 -23.87
N THR A 105 34.73 22.35 -23.98
CA THR A 105 35.38 23.66 -23.95
C THR A 105 35.06 24.45 -25.22
N ASN A 106 35.12 25.79 -25.16
CA ASN A 106 34.79 26.65 -26.30
C ASN A 106 35.69 26.43 -27.54
N ASN A 107 36.95 26.04 -27.32
CA ASN A 107 37.94 25.75 -28.36
C ASN A 107 37.94 24.28 -28.84
N PHE A 108 36.88 23.52 -28.56
CA PHE A 108 36.87 22.07 -28.78
C PHE A 108 36.99 21.66 -30.26
N ARG A 109 37.93 20.76 -30.54
CA ARG A 109 38.08 20.06 -31.82
C ARG A 109 38.71 18.70 -31.59
N GLU A 110 38.13 17.65 -32.18
CA GLU A 110 38.71 16.31 -32.11
C GLU A 110 40.00 16.22 -32.94
N THR A 111 41.02 15.60 -32.36
CA THR A 111 42.30 15.31 -33.01
C THR A 111 42.73 13.88 -32.68
N ALA A 112 43.75 13.37 -33.38
CA ALA A 112 44.35 12.09 -33.05
C ALA A 112 45.05 12.08 -31.67
N TRP A 113 45.33 13.26 -31.11
CA TRP A 113 46.01 13.44 -29.83
C TRP A 113 44.98 13.52 -28.71
N ARG A 114 44.45 12.36 -28.30
CA ARG A 114 43.39 12.23 -27.31
C ARG A 114 43.82 11.39 -26.11
N GLN A 115 43.51 11.88 -24.91
CA GLN A 115 43.51 11.13 -23.67
C GLN A 115 42.06 10.95 -23.20
N THR A 116 41.73 9.77 -22.69
CA THR A 116 40.37 9.47 -22.18
C THR A 116 40.47 8.76 -20.84
N SER A 117 39.56 9.09 -19.93
CA SER A 117 39.32 8.31 -18.72
C SER A 117 37.82 8.09 -18.50
N ASP A 118 37.46 6.96 -17.91
CA ASP A 118 36.08 6.57 -17.70
C ASP A 118 35.56 7.09 -16.36
N ILE A 119 34.38 7.70 -16.39
CA ILE A 119 33.64 8.07 -15.19
C ILE A 119 32.77 6.86 -14.83
N ALA A 120 33.11 6.19 -13.72
CA ALA A 120 32.40 5.01 -13.25
C ALA A 120 31.85 5.20 -11.84
N VAL A 121 30.54 4.97 -11.68
CA VAL A 121 29.83 4.99 -10.39
C VAL A 121 29.37 3.55 -10.10
N HIS A 122 29.68 3.03 -8.91
CA HIS A 122 29.46 1.63 -8.52
C HIS A 122 29.95 0.59 -9.54
N GLY A 123 31.08 0.86 -10.20
CA GLY A 123 31.67 -0.04 -11.21
C GLY A 123 30.97 -0.02 -12.58
N LYS A 124 29.91 0.78 -12.76
CA LYS A 124 29.26 1.00 -14.05
C LYS A 124 29.79 2.30 -14.67
N LYS A 125 30.27 2.22 -15.91
CA LYS A 125 30.63 3.39 -16.71
C LYS A 125 29.38 4.22 -17.01
N ILE A 126 29.36 5.46 -16.54
CA ILE A 126 28.27 6.43 -16.79
C ILE A 126 28.71 7.54 -17.76
N GLY A 127 30.02 7.64 -18.03
CA GLY A 127 30.55 8.62 -18.97
C GLY A 127 32.06 8.56 -19.15
N THR A 128 32.61 9.58 -19.79
CA THR A 128 34.04 9.74 -20.08
C THR A 128 34.48 11.19 -19.95
N VAL A 129 35.72 11.39 -19.50
CA VAL A 129 36.46 12.64 -19.64
C VAL A 129 37.45 12.46 -20.77
N GLU A 130 37.42 13.35 -21.76
CA GLU A 130 38.31 13.35 -22.90
C GLU A 130 39.07 14.66 -22.99
N VAL A 131 40.38 14.59 -23.18
CA VAL A 131 41.26 15.76 -23.33
C VAL A 131 42.06 15.61 -24.61
N PHE A 132 42.16 16.70 -25.37
CA PHE A 132 42.77 16.74 -26.69
C PHE A 132 43.81 17.85 -26.81
N TYR A 133 44.87 17.57 -27.57
CA TYR A 133 45.76 18.61 -28.09
C TYR A 133 45.39 19.00 -29.51
N LEU A 134 45.22 20.30 -29.76
CA LEU A 134 44.81 20.84 -31.06
C LEU A 134 45.92 20.83 -32.11
N GLU A 135 47.18 20.76 -31.68
CA GLU A 135 48.37 20.73 -32.52
C GLU A 135 49.19 19.47 -32.28
N GLU A 136 49.94 19.05 -33.30
CA GLU A 136 50.94 18.00 -33.17
C GLU A 136 52.15 18.49 -32.38
N LYS A 137 52.57 17.72 -31.37
CA LYS A 137 53.73 17.99 -30.51
C LYS A 137 54.69 16.79 -30.55
N PRO A 138 56.00 17.01 -30.33
CA PRO A 138 56.99 15.94 -30.39
C PRO A 138 56.62 14.82 -29.42
N LYS A 139 56.77 13.57 -29.87
CA LYS A 139 56.62 12.39 -29.00
C LYS A 139 57.68 12.49 -27.90
N SER A 140 57.24 12.63 -26.65
CA SER A 140 58.13 12.37 -25.52
C SER A 140 58.39 10.86 -25.41
N ASP A 141 59.43 10.46 -24.68
CA ASP A 141 59.72 9.03 -24.42
C ASP A 141 58.54 8.29 -23.78
N GLU A 142 57.58 9.01 -23.19
CA GLU A 142 56.39 8.46 -22.53
C GLU A 142 55.07 8.62 -23.31
N GLY A 143 55.12 9.14 -24.55
CA GLY A 143 53.96 9.40 -25.41
C GLY A 143 53.62 10.89 -25.59
N PRO A 144 52.46 11.23 -26.17
CA PRO A 144 52.06 12.64 -26.40
C PRO A 144 51.52 13.37 -25.18
N PHE A 145 51.17 12.64 -24.13
CA PHE A 145 50.76 13.18 -22.84
C PHE A 145 51.74 12.68 -21.78
N LEU A 146 52.02 13.55 -20.81
CA LEU A 146 52.87 13.22 -19.67
C LEU A 146 52.17 12.19 -18.77
N LYS A 147 52.95 11.43 -17.99
CA LYS A 147 52.41 10.51 -16.98
C LYS A 147 51.53 11.24 -15.94
N GLU A 148 51.89 12.46 -15.60
CA GLU A 148 51.17 13.34 -14.68
C GLU A 148 49.81 13.74 -15.27
N GLU A 149 49.75 14.07 -16.56
CA GLU A 149 48.49 14.41 -17.25
C GLU A 149 47.55 13.21 -17.34
N ARG A 150 48.08 12.02 -17.65
CA ARG A 150 47.30 10.77 -17.63
C ARG A 150 46.71 10.51 -16.24
N SER A 151 47.54 10.66 -15.21
CA SER A 151 47.12 10.49 -13.81
C SER A 151 46.09 11.54 -13.40
N LEU A 152 46.21 12.77 -13.91
CA LEU A 152 45.28 13.86 -13.64
C LEU A 152 43.90 13.64 -14.28
N VAL A 153 43.80 13.19 -15.54
CA VAL A 153 42.49 12.84 -16.13
C VAL A 153 41.80 11.76 -15.30
N ASP A 154 42.54 10.73 -14.88
CA ASP A 154 42.00 9.67 -14.04
C ASP A 154 41.54 10.18 -12.67
N ALA A 155 42.28 11.11 -12.07
CA ALA A 155 41.91 11.75 -10.81
C ALA A 155 40.63 12.60 -10.97
N ILE A 156 40.53 13.37 -12.06
CA ILE A 156 39.35 14.17 -12.40
C ILE A 156 38.13 13.26 -12.61
N ALA A 157 38.26 12.19 -13.40
CA ALA A 157 37.17 11.24 -13.65
C ALA A 157 36.68 10.59 -12.34
N LYS A 158 37.59 10.20 -11.45
CA LYS A 158 37.24 9.68 -10.11
C LYS A 158 36.62 10.71 -9.19
N GLN A 159 37.00 11.98 -9.30
CA GLN A 159 36.42 13.07 -8.52
C GLN A 159 34.99 13.38 -9.00
N LEU A 160 34.80 13.49 -10.31
CA LEU A 160 33.48 13.66 -10.93
C LEU A 160 32.55 12.49 -10.59
N ALA A 161 33.02 11.25 -10.63
CA ALA A 161 32.24 10.08 -10.23
C ALA A 161 31.69 10.22 -8.80
N ARG A 162 32.53 10.60 -7.84
CA ARG A 162 32.11 10.82 -6.44
C ARG A 162 31.10 11.96 -6.29
N ILE A 163 31.25 13.03 -7.06
CA ILE A 163 30.32 14.18 -7.04
C ILE A 163 28.96 13.76 -7.60
N ILE A 164 28.95 13.03 -8.72
CA ILE A 164 27.72 12.56 -9.36
C ILE A 164 26.98 11.60 -8.43
N GLU A 165 27.68 10.63 -7.85
CA GLU A 165 27.11 9.68 -6.88
C GLU A 165 26.44 10.41 -5.70
N ARG A 166 27.12 11.43 -5.13
CA ARG A 166 26.57 12.24 -4.05
C ARG A 166 25.31 13.00 -4.47
N LYS A 167 25.33 13.66 -5.64
CA LYS A 167 24.18 14.40 -6.19
C LYS A 167 22.99 13.49 -6.49
N GLN A 168 23.25 12.27 -6.98
CA GLN A 168 22.21 11.26 -7.20
C GLN A 168 21.55 10.84 -5.88
N MET A 169 22.34 10.55 -4.84
CA MET A 169 21.81 10.23 -3.50
C MET A 169 20.99 11.39 -2.90
N GLU A 170 21.50 12.62 -2.99
CA GLU A 170 20.80 13.83 -2.53
C GLU A 170 19.44 13.99 -3.24
N ASN A 171 19.40 13.80 -4.56
CA ASN A 171 18.17 13.91 -5.34
C ASN A 171 17.18 12.77 -5.05
N GLU A 172 17.66 11.53 -4.91
CA GLU A 172 16.81 10.40 -4.56
C GLU A 172 16.16 10.58 -3.18
N LEU A 173 16.91 11.09 -2.20
CA LEU A 173 16.38 11.42 -0.88
C LEU A 173 15.31 12.53 -0.98
N LYS A 174 15.60 13.60 -1.73
CA LYS A 174 14.66 14.71 -1.94
C LYS A 174 13.35 14.26 -2.58
N ILE A 175 13.41 13.38 -3.58
CA ILE A 175 12.21 12.80 -4.21
C ILE A 175 11.39 11.99 -3.20
N LYS A 176 12.06 11.17 -2.37
CA LYS A 176 11.39 10.37 -1.33
C LYS A 176 10.73 11.28 -0.28
N GLU A 177 11.39 12.34 0.16
CA GLU A 177 10.84 13.32 1.10
C GLU A 177 9.62 14.04 0.52
N GLU A 178 9.72 14.55 -0.71
CA GLU A 178 8.62 15.25 -1.37
C GLU A 178 7.41 14.34 -1.63
N ALA A 179 7.65 13.05 -1.95
CA ALA A 179 6.58 12.07 -2.11
C ALA A 179 5.80 11.84 -0.80
N ILE A 180 6.48 11.83 0.35
CA ILE A 180 5.84 11.73 1.67
C ILE A 180 5.10 13.04 2.00
N ALA A 181 5.72 14.19 1.70
CA ALA A 181 5.15 15.51 1.96
C ALA A 181 3.88 15.81 1.16
N SER A 182 3.81 15.31 -0.08
CA SER A 182 2.70 15.50 -1.03
C SER A 182 1.60 14.43 -0.95
N SER A 183 1.79 13.39 -0.13
CA SER A 183 0.76 12.35 0.09
C SER A 183 -0.56 12.96 0.56
N VAL A 184 -1.67 12.46 0.01
CA VAL A 184 -3.03 12.84 0.41
C VAL A 184 -3.35 12.34 1.82
N ASN A 185 -2.78 11.20 2.21
CA ASN A 185 -2.94 10.66 3.55
C ASN A 185 -2.05 11.41 4.53
N ALA A 186 -2.53 11.57 5.75
CA ALA A 186 -1.71 12.11 6.83
C ALA A 186 -0.64 11.07 7.20
N ILE A 187 0.63 11.44 7.07
CA ILE A 187 1.77 10.59 7.45
C ILE A 187 2.46 11.22 8.63
N THR A 188 2.73 10.39 9.64
CA THR A 188 3.46 10.78 10.85
C THR A 188 4.58 9.79 11.14
N LEU A 189 5.70 10.31 11.63
CA LEU A 189 6.73 9.52 12.28
C LEU A 189 6.82 9.94 13.74
N ALA A 190 7.03 8.98 14.61
CA ALA A 190 7.23 9.19 16.03
C ALA A 190 8.42 8.40 16.55
N ASP A 191 9.05 8.89 17.62
CA ASP A 191 10.03 8.12 18.36
C ASP A 191 9.39 6.86 18.97
N LEU A 192 10.21 5.95 19.52
CA LEU A 192 9.71 4.73 20.16
C LEU A 192 8.90 4.99 21.45
N ARG A 193 8.85 6.24 21.94
CA ARG A 193 8.00 6.69 23.05
C ARG A 193 6.66 7.26 22.56
N GLY A 194 6.47 7.40 21.25
CA GLY A 194 5.25 7.91 20.62
C GLY A 194 5.21 9.43 20.47
N ASN A 195 6.33 10.14 20.63
CA ASN A 195 6.39 11.59 20.36
C ASN A 195 6.63 11.85 18.89
N LEU A 196 5.85 12.75 18.30
CA LEU A 196 5.93 13.10 16.88
C LEU A 196 7.30 13.71 16.54
N THR A 197 8.00 13.11 15.59
CA THR A 197 9.28 13.60 15.03
C THR A 197 9.10 14.16 13.62
N TYR A 198 8.04 13.77 12.92
CA TYR A 198 7.70 14.28 11.60
C TYR A 198 6.19 14.20 11.35
N VAL A 199 5.66 15.17 10.62
CA VAL A 199 4.29 15.17 10.09
C VAL A 199 4.31 15.76 8.69
N ASN A 200 3.50 15.21 7.78
CA ASN A 200 3.36 15.80 6.44
C ASN A 200 2.28 16.90 6.38
N ARG A 201 2.16 17.55 5.22
CA ARG A 201 1.19 18.64 5.00
C ARG A 201 -0.25 18.20 5.18
N ALA A 202 -0.56 16.96 4.81
CA ALA A 202 -1.89 16.38 4.97
C ALA A 202 -2.30 16.23 6.44
N PHE A 203 -1.38 15.85 7.33
CA PHE A 203 -1.64 15.83 8.77
C PHE A 203 -2.01 17.22 9.30
N LEU A 204 -1.24 18.25 8.95
CA LEU A 204 -1.51 19.63 9.38
C LEU A 204 -2.90 20.09 8.93
N HIS A 205 -3.22 19.86 7.65
CA HIS A 205 -4.53 20.20 7.09
C HIS A 205 -5.68 19.44 7.77
N MET A 206 -5.54 18.11 7.96
CA MET A 206 -6.55 17.30 8.63
C MET A 206 -6.75 17.69 10.09
N TRP A 207 -5.70 18.03 10.84
CA TRP A 207 -5.85 18.42 12.25
C TRP A 207 -6.11 19.93 12.47
N GLY A 208 -6.06 20.75 11.41
CA GLY A 208 -6.27 22.20 11.50
C GLY A 208 -5.08 22.96 12.08
N TYR A 209 -3.87 22.45 11.90
CA TYR A 209 -2.62 23.14 12.24
C TYR A 209 -2.02 23.81 11.01
N SER A 210 -1.32 24.93 11.21
CA SER A 210 -0.62 25.66 10.14
C SER A 210 0.90 25.54 10.22
N ASP A 211 1.43 25.17 11.40
CA ASP A 211 2.86 25.03 11.68
C ASP A 211 3.11 23.66 12.33
N ASP A 212 4.10 22.92 11.83
CA ASP A 212 4.49 21.62 12.36
C ASP A 212 5.13 21.73 13.74
N LYS A 213 5.77 22.86 14.08
CA LYS A 213 6.32 23.13 15.42
C LYS A 213 5.26 23.08 16.51
N GLU A 214 4.00 23.31 16.17
CA GLU A 214 2.90 23.17 17.14
C GLU A 214 2.59 21.72 17.52
N VAL A 215 3.02 20.74 16.72
CA VAL A 215 2.67 19.33 16.91
C VAL A 215 3.88 18.44 17.16
N LEU A 216 5.04 18.80 16.64
CA LEU A 216 6.30 18.09 16.86
C LEU A 216 6.67 18.04 18.36
N GLY A 217 7.23 16.90 18.77
CA GLY A 217 7.58 16.60 20.16
C GLY A 217 6.40 16.23 21.07
N LYS A 218 5.16 16.37 20.59
CA LYS A 218 3.96 16.00 21.37
C LYS A 218 3.63 14.50 21.19
N PRO A 219 3.10 13.83 22.22
CA PRO A 219 2.64 12.45 22.09
C PRO A 219 1.49 12.33 21.08
N ILE A 220 1.57 11.36 20.17
CA ILE A 220 0.52 11.10 19.16
C ILE A 220 -0.87 10.86 19.79
N ALA A 221 -0.90 10.26 20.99
CA ALA A 221 -2.12 10.00 21.75
C ALA A 221 -2.95 11.27 22.08
N ARG A 222 -2.35 12.46 22.03
CA ARG A 222 -3.07 13.73 22.22
C ARG A 222 -3.99 14.09 21.04
N PHE A 223 -3.67 13.56 19.86
CA PHE A 223 -4.35 13.87 18.60
C PHE A 223 -5.42 12.83 18.23
N LEU A 224 -5.48 11.73 19.01
CA LEU A 224 -6.38 10.61 18.82
C LEU A 224 -7.29 10.47 20.04
N ASP A 225 -8.57 10.26 19.79
CA ASP A 225 -9.48 9.66 20.74
C ASP A 225 -9.56 8.15 20.45
N THR A 226 -8.81 7.40 21.24
CA THR A 226 -8.68 5.95 21.06
C THR A 226 -9.96 5.20 21.44
N GLN A 227 -10.97 5.84 22.05
CA GLN A 227 -12.23 5.21 22.46
C GLN A 227 -12.03 3.86 23.19
N GLY A 228 -11.00 3.77 24.04
CA GLY A 228 -10.66 2.54 24.79
C GLY A 228 -9.78 1.52 24.04
N LYS A 229 -9.44 1.74 22.77
CA LYS A 229 -8.57 0.87 21.95
C LYS A 229 -7.06 1.11 22.15
N ALA A 230 -6.67 2.01 23.06
CA ALA A 230 -5.26 2.34 23.30
C ALA A 230 -4.44 1.10 23.68
N ALA A 231 -4.96 0.24 24.56
CA ALA A 231 -4.26 -0.96 25.01
C ALA A 231 -4.05 -1.95 23.86
N GLU A 232 -5.07 -2.18 23.03
CA GLU A 232 -5.03 -3.05 21.86
C GLU A 232 -3.98 -2.57 20.85
N LEU A 233 -3.96 -1.26 20.56
CA LEU A 233 -2.99 -0.65 19.65
C LEU A 233 -1.55 -0.83 20.16
N ILE A 234 -1.30 -0.54 21.44
CA ILE A 234 0.03 -0.67 22.05
C ILE A 234 0.49 -2.13 22.04
N GLU A 235 -0.39 -3.07 22.37
CA GLU A 235 -0.08 -4.49 22.39
C GLU A 235 0.19 -5.02 20.96
N ALA A 236 -0.61 -4.62 19.99
CA ALA A 236 -0.44 -5.01 18.59
C ALA A 236 0.87 -4.47 18.01
N LEU A 237 1.23 -3.21 18.29
CA LEU A 237 2.54 -2.68 17.88
C LEU A 237 3.69 -3.43 18.55
N ARG A 238 3.56 -3.84 19.82
CA ARG A 238 4.61 -4.61 20.52
C ARG A 238 4.78 -6.03 19.98
N ASN A 239 3.67 -6.73 19.71
CA ASN A 239 3.68 -8.16 19.41
C ASN A 239 3.68 -8.45 17.90
N LYS A 240 2.90 -7.69 17.13
CA LYS A 240 2.69 -7.88 15.69
C LYS A 240 3.44 -6.86 14.82
N LYS A 241 4.07 -5.85 15.45
CA LYS A 241 4.78 -4.72 14.80
C LYS A 241 3.90 -3.84 13.89
N ASN A 242 2.59 -4.10 13.84
CA ASN A 242 1.62 -3.30 13.12
C ASN A 242 0.26 -3.31 13.81
N TRP A 243 -0.55 -2.30 13.55
CA TRP A 243 -1.94 -2.21 13.94
C TRP A 243 -2.74 -1.45 12.87
N MET A 244 -3.97 -1.88 12.63
CA MET A 244 -4.89 -1.21 11.72
C MET A 244 -6.28 -1.16 12.35
N GLY A 245 -6.91 0.01 12.33
CA GLY A 245 -8.27 0.14 12.83
C GLY A 245 -8.84 1.54 12.69
N GLU A 246 -10.13 1.64 13.00
CA GLU A 246 -10.87 2.90 13.01
C GLU A 246 -10.97 3.47 14.43
N LEU A 247 -10.77 4.78 14.53
CA LEU A 247 -10.80 5.56 15.77
C LEU A 247 -11.26 6.98 15.47
N ALA A 248 -11.51 7.77 16.52
CA ALA A 248 -11.79 9.19 16.37
C ALA A 248 -10.49 10.00 16.55
N ALA A 249 -10.31 11.06 15.79
CA ALA A 249 -9.23 12.02 15.94
C ALA A 249 -9.80 13.37 16.40
N LYS A 250 -8.97 14.16 17.08
CA LYS A 250 -9.37 15.46 17.63
C LYS A 250 -8.59 16.59 16.97
N ARG A 251 -9.29 17.49 16.28
CA ARG A 251 -8.72 18.68 15.63
C ARG A 251 -8.32 19.75 16.65
N LYS A 252 -7.55 20.75 16.22
CA LYS A 252 -7.10 21.89 17.05
C LYS A 252 -8.26 22.66 17.69
N ASP A 253 -9.37 22.80 16.98
CA ASP A 253 -10.60 23.48 17.45
C ASP A 253 -11.42 22.65 18.45
N GLY A 254 -11.02 21.39 18.69
CA GLY A 254 -11.68 20.46 19.60
C GLY A 254 -12.72 19.57 18.94
N SER A 255 -13.07 19.78 17.66
CA SER A 255 -13.96 18.90 16.91
C SER A 255 -13.33 17.52 16.71
N THR A 256 -14.19 16.51 16.67
CA THR A 256 -13.78 15.12 16.43
C THR A 256 -14.16 14.67 15.02
N PHE A 257 -13.35 13.82 14.43
CA PHE A 257 -13.60 13.26 13.11
C PHE A 257 -13.15 11.79 13.06
N ASP A 258 -13.77 11.00 12.19
CA ASP A 258 -13.46 9.58 12.10
C ASP A 258 -12.26 9.35 11.21
N VAL A 259 -11.33 8.51 11.68
CA VAL A 259 -10.13 8.16 10.93
C VAL A 259 -9.88 6.66 10.91
N GLN A 260 -9.30 6.20 9.81
CA GLN A 260 -8.65 4.90 9.72
C GLN A 260 -7.15 5.10 9.92
N LEU A 261 -6.59 4.46 10.95
CA LEU A 261 -5.18 4.51 11.29
C LEU A 261 -4.52 3.18 10.94
N LEU A 262 -3.42 3.25 10.21
CA LEU A 262 -2.45 2.16 10.04
C LEU A 262 -1.15 2.59 10.69
N ALA A 263 -0.71 1.87 11.72
CA ALA A 263 0.54 2.12 12.43
C ALA A 263 1.48 0.91 12.30
N SER A 264 2.78 1.16 12.12
CA SER A 264 3.82 0.15 12.01
C SER A 264 5.14 0.59 12.64
N ILE A 265 5.96 -0.37 13.06
CA ILE A 265 7.34 -0.13 13.50
C ILE A 265 8.27 -0.20 12.28
N VAL A 266 9.09 0.83 12.09
CA VAL A 266 10.16 0.85 11.09
C VAL A 266 11.44 0.30 11.74
N GLU A 267 12.10 -0.64 11.07
CA GLU A 267 13.31 -1.31 11.56
C GLU A 267 14.49 -1.08 10.61
N ASN A 268 15.71 -1.15 11.13
CA ASN A 268 16.92 -1.18 10.32
C ASN A 268 17.22 -2.60 9.79
N GLU A 269 18.26 -2.74 8.96
CA GLU A 269 18.69 -4.04 8.41
C GLU A 269 19.05 -5.09 9.47
N ALA A 270 19.39 -4.65 10.69
CA ALA A 270 19.67 -5.53 11.83
C ALA A 270 18.42 -5.89 12.66
N GLY A 271 17.23 -5.51 12.21
CA GLY A 271 15.96 -5.79 12.89
C GLY A 271 15.72 -4.96 14.16
N ARG A 272 16.45 -3.84 14.35
CA ARG A 272 16.24 -2.93 15.48
C ARG A 272 15.23 -1.85 15.10
N ALA A 273 14.25 -1.62 15.97
CA ALA A 273 13.26 -0.56 15.81
C ALA A 273 13.93 0.83 15.79
N ILE A 274 13.58 1.62 14.76
CA ILE A 274 14.05 2.99 14.54
C ILE A 274 12.97 3.97 15.02
N CYS A 275 11.75 3.82 14.51
CA CYS A 275 10.64 4.73 14.77
C CYS A 275 9.28 4.04 14.56
N ILE A 276 8.21 4.73 14.93
CA ILE A 276 6.83 4.33 14.63
C ILE A 276 6.36 5.19 13.46
N MET A 277 5.86 4.56 12.41
CA MET A 277 5.20 5.23 11.29
C MET A 277 3.70 5.04 11.40
N ALA A 278 2.93 6.10 11.15
CA ALA A 278 1.48 6.01 11.05
C ALA A 278 0.96 6.75 9.81
N SER A 279 0.10 6.07 9.05
CA SER A 279 -0.71 6.64 7.98
C SER A 279 -2.15 6.76 8.46
N VAL A 280 -2.76 7.92 8.21
CA VAL A 280 -4.13 8.22 8.66
C VAL A 280 -4.98 8.73 7.50
N ILE A 281 -6.19 8.19 7.40
CA ILE A 281 -7.18 8.52 6.38
C ILE A 281 -8.42 9.06 7.08
N ASP A 282 -8.91 10.23 6.66
CA ASP A 282 -10.21 10.75 7.10
C ASP A 282 -11.34 9.94 6.43
N ILE A 283 -12.13 9.25 7.25
CA ILE A 283 -13.25 8.40 6.79
C ILE A 283 -14.60 8.99 7.20
N THR A 284 -14.64 10.25 7.66
CA THR A 284 -15.85 10.90 8.17
C THR A 284 -16.95 10.95 7.12
N GLU A 285 -16.63 11.37 5.89
CA GLU A 285 -17.63 11.47 4.82
C GLU A 285 -18.15 10.09 4.41
N ARG A 286 -17.25 9.10 4.32
CA ARG A 286 -17.62 7.72 4.03
C ARG A 286 -18.59 7.18 5.09
N LYS A 287 -18.28 7.35 6.38
CA LYS A 287 -19.16 6.94 7.48
C LYS A 287 -20.48 7.70 7.49
N ARG A 288 -20.47 8.99 7.16
CA ARG A 288 -21.67 9.81 7.06
C ARG A 288 -22.60 9.29 5.96
N ILE A 289 -22.06 8.96 4.79
CA ILE A 289 -22.82 8.37 3.68
C ILE A 289 -23.38 7.00 4.07
N GLU A 290 -22.56 6.15 4.70
CA GLU A 290 -23.00 4.84 5.20
C GLU A 290 -24.15 5.00 6.22
N GLN A 291 -24.04 5.93 7.17
CA GLN A 291 -25.10 6.21 8.15
C GLN A 291 -26.37 6.77 7.51
N MET A 292 -26.25 7.71 6.57
CA MET A 292 -27.40 8.29 5.86
C MET A 292 -28.16 7.23 5.06
N LYS A 293 -27.45 6.28 4.44
CA LYS A 293 -28.07 5.14 3.77
C LYS A 293 -28.91 4.32 4.75
N ASP A 294 -28.35 4.00 5.92
CA ASP A 294 -29.05 3.21 6.94
C ASP A 294 -30.29 3.93 7.48
N ASP A 295 -30.16 5.22 7.79
CA ASP A 295 -31.26 6.05 8.29
C ASP A 295 -32.39 6.16 7.26
N PHE A 296 -32.04 6.33 5.98
CA PHE A 296 -32.99 6.38 4.88
C PHE A 296 -33.79 5.07 4.77
N VAL A 297 -33.12 3.91 4.80
CA VAL A 297 -33.81 2.62 4.70
C VAL A 297 -34.70 2.36 5.92
N SER A 298 -34.24 2.73 7.12
CA SER A 298 -35.03 2.61 8.34
C SER A 298 -36.28 3.49 8.31
N LEU A 299 -36.14 4.76 7.92
CA LEU A 299 -37.25 5.70 7.80
C LEU A 299 -38.25 5.24 6.73
N ALA A 300 -37.78 4.90 5.53
CA ALA A 300 -38.64 4.43 4.45
C ALA A 300 -39.45 3.20 4.86
N SER A 301 -38.85 2.27 5.60
CA SER A 301 -39.54 1.08 6.06
C SER A 301 -40.63 1.37 7.10
N HIS A 302 -40.41 2.33 7.99
CA HIS A 302 -41.43 2.78 8.96
C HIS A 302 -42.61 3.46 8.25
N GLU A 303 -42.31 4.38 7.33
CA GLU A 303 -43.31 5.12 6.56
C GLU A 303 -44.11 4.24 5.61
N LEU A 304 -43.55 3.10 5.16
CA LEU A 304 -44.29 2.10 4.40
C LEU A 304 -45.12 1.17 5.30
N ARG A 305 -44.64 0.81 6.50
CA ARG A 305 -45.37 -0.10 7.40
C ARG A 305 -46.69 0.50 7.86
N THR A 306 -46.70 1.78 8.24
CA THR A 306 -47.89 2.47 8.77
C THR A 306 -49.10 2.41 7.83
N PRO A 307 -49.02 2.82 6.55
CA PRO A 307 -50.16 2.71 5.63
C PRO A 307 -50.53 1.27 5.32
N LEU A 308 -49.55 0.33 5.30
CA LEU A 308 -49.84 -1.09 5.10
C LEU A 308 -50.64 -1.68 6.27
N THR A 309 -50.29 -1.36 7.51
CA THR A 309 -51.05 -1.81 8.68
C THR A 309 -52.51 -1.33 8.62
N SER A 310 -52.75 -0.10 8.17
CA SER A 310 -54.11 0.40 7.95
C SER A 310 -54.83 -0.35 6.84
N ILE A 311 -54.16 -0.63 5.71
CA ILE A 311 -54.74 -1.43 4.61
C ILE A 311 -55.11 -2.84 5.08
N VAL A 312 -54.21 -3.52 5.80
CA VAL A 312 -54.49 -4.85 6.38
C VAL A 312 -55.69 -4.77 7.31
N GLY A 313 -55.71 -3.81 8.24
CA GLY A 313 -56.80 -3.67 9.21
C GLY A 313 -58.16 -3.46 8.55
N TYR A 314 -58.24 -2.61 7.52
CA TYR A 314 -59.51 -2.42 6.80
C TYR A 314 -59.91 -3.64 5.97
N VAL A 315 -58.95 -4.31 5.32
CA VAL A 315 -59.23 -5.54 4.55
C VAL A 315 -59.72 -6.66 5.48
N ASP A 316 -59.11 -6.80 6.66
CA ASP A 316 -59.50 -7.81 7.65
C ASP A 316 -60.91 -7.55 8.21
N LEU A 317 -61.27 -6.29 8.50
CA LEU A 317 -62.62 -5.91 8.91
C LEU A 317 -63.68 -6.24 7.84
N ILE A 318 -63.37 -6.01 6.56
CA ILE A 318 -64.30 -6.31 5.46
C ILE A 318 -64.39 -7.83 5.24
N LEU A 319 -63.27 -8.56 5.31
CA LEU A 319 -63.24 -10.02 5.20
C LEU A 319 -63.95 -10.72 6.36
N GLY A 320 -63.93 -10.13 7.55
CA GLY A 320 -64.66 -10.57 8.74
C GLY A 320 -66.17 -10.30 8.67
N GLU A 321 -66.65 -9.59 7.64
CA GLU A 321 -68.03 -9.12 7.48
C GLU A 321 -68.51 -8.16 8.60
N ASP A 322 -67.60 -7.57 9.38
CA ASP A 322 -67.90 -6.66 10.51
C ASP A 322 -68.60 -5.37 10.07
N VAL A 323 -68.35 -4.95 8.83
CA VAL A 323 -68.91 -3.73 8.22
C VAL A 323 -69.98 -4.03 7.15
N GLY A 324 -70.41 -5.29 7.05
CA GLY A 324 -71.46 -5.73 6.13
C GLY A 324 -71.12 -7.00 5.36
N LYS A 325 -72.14 -7.65 4.80
CA LYS A 325 -71.98 -8.87 4.00
C LYS A 325 -71.29 -8.57 2.67
N ILE A 326 -70.35 -9.41 2.30
CA ILE A 326 -69.65 -9.35 1.01
C ILE A 326 -70.07 -10.52 0.10
N ASN A 327 -70.05 -10.29 -1.21
CA ASN A 327 -70.27 -11.34 -2.19
C ASN A 327 -68.98 -12.14 -2.45
N LYS A 328 -69.08 -13.22 -3.23
CA LYS A 328 -67.96 -14.12 -3.51
C LYS A 328 -66.80 -13.41 -4.24
N GLU A 329 -67.10 -12.59 -5.24
CA GLU A 329 -66.07 -11.86 -6.02
C GLU A 329 -65.34 -10.83 -5.15
N GLN A 330 -66.05 -10.09 -4.30
CA GLN A 330 -65.48 -9.14 -3.35
C GLN A 330 -64.53 -9.85 -2.38
N LYS A 331 -64.93 -11.01 -1.87
CA LYS A 331 -64.09 -11.82 -0.99
C LYS A 331 -62.80 -12.27 -1.68
N GLU A 332 -62.89 -12.72 -2.94
CA GLU A 332 -61.72 -13.11 -3.73
C GLU A 332 -60.76 -11.91 -3.95
N PHE A 333 -61.27 -10.73 -4.32
CA PHE A 333 -60.43 -9.53 -4.48
C PHE A 333 -59.77 -9.08 -3.18
N LEU A 334 -60.51 -9.07 -2.06
CA LEU A 334 -59.97 -8.70 -0.75
C LEU A 334 -58.90 -9.69 -0.26
N GLN A 335 -59.08 -10.98 -0.52
CA GLN A 335 -58.04 -11.99 -0.23
C GLN A 335 -56.77 -11.73 -1.04
N ILE A 336 -56.89 -11.35 -2.32
CA ILE A 336 -55.73 -10.97 -3.15
C ILE A 336 -55.04 -9.72 -2.58
N ILE A 337 -55.79 -8.71 -2.16
CA ILE A 337 -55.21 -7.50 -1.54
C ILE A 337 -54.49 -7.85 -0.24
N SER A 338 -55.14 -8.59 0.67
CA SER A 338 -54.55 -9.03 1.93
C SER A 338 -53.23 -9.78 1.71
N GLN A 339 -53.22 -10.75 0.79
CA GLN A 339 -52.02 -11.53 0.44
C GLN A 339 -50.89 -10.65 -0.12
N ASN A 340 -51.20 -9.66 -0.98
CA ASN A 340 -50.18 -8.75 -1.51
C ASN A 340 -49.63 -7.80 -0.45
N THR A 341 -50.47 -7.32 0.47
CA THR A 341 -50.05 -6.45 1.58
C THR A 341 -49.14 -7.18 2.56
N GLN A 342 -49.52 -8.41 2.96
CA GLN A 342 -48.67 -9.29 3.78
C GLN A 342 -47.34 -9.60 3.08
N ARG A 343 -47.36 -9.81 1.76
CA ARG A 343 -46.14 -10.03 0.98
C ARG A 343 -45.23 -8.80 0.98
N LEU A 344 -45.80 -7.59 0.87
CA LEU A 344 -45.04 -6.35 0.90
C LEU A 344 -44.44 -6.09 2.28
N GLU A 345 -45.19 -6.37 3.35
CA GLU A 345 -44.69 -6.30 4.72
C GLU A 345 -43.49 -7.25 4.94
N ALA A 346 -43.60 -8.50 4.47
CA ALA A 346 -42.50 -9.46 4.52
C ALA A 346 -41.27 -8.96 3.75
N LEU A 347 -41.46 -8.36 2.57
CA LEU A 347 -40.37 -7.79 1.76
C LEU A 347 -39.67 -6.61 2.48
N ILE A 348 -40.44 -5.72 3.09
CA ILE A 348 -39.89 -4.58 3.85
C ILE A 348 -39.05 -5.10 5.03
N ASN A 349 -39.55 -6.10 5.74
CA ASN A 349 -38.82 -6.71 6.85
C ASN A 349 -37.55 -7.44 6.38
N ASP A 350 -37.59 -8.16 5.25
CA ASP A 350 -36.42 -8.80 4.64
C ASP A 350 -35.33 -7.77 4.30
N VAL A 351 -35.71 -6.63 3.69
CA VAL A 351 -34.77 -5.55 3.34
C VAL A 351 -34.14 -4.94 4.60
N LEU A 352 -34.95 -4.65 5.63
CA LEU A 352 -34.46 -4.15 6.91
C LEU A 352 -33.50 -5.14 7.59
N ASP A 353 -33.81 -6.43 7.54
CA ASP A 353 -32.95 -7.46 8.10
C ASP A 353 -31.60 -7.51 7.39
N ILE A 354 -31.58 -7.36 6.05
CA ILE A 354 -30.33 -7.28 5.29
C ILE A 354 -29.49 -6.06 5.67
N GLU A 355 -30.07 -4.87 5.77
CA GLU A 355 -29.31 -3.66 6.15
C GLU A 355 -28.74 -3.79 7.58
N LYS A 356 -29.51 -4.35 8.51
CA LYS A 356 -29.01 -4.64 9.86
C LYS A 356 -27.91 -5.70 9.86
N ILE A 357 -28.00 -6.67 8.94
CA ILE A 357 -26.94 -7.65 8.70
C ILE A 357 -25.69 -6.94 8.19
N GLU A 358 -25.76 -6.13 7.15
CA GLU A 358 -24.58 -5.47 6.56
C GLU A 358 -23.90 -4.49 7.51
N SER A 359 -24.67 -3.65 8.20
CA SER A 359 -24.14 -2.61 9.09
C SER A 359 -23.47 -3.14 10.35
N GLY A 360 -23.43 -4.46 10.58
CA GLY A 360 -22.88 -5.02 11.83
C GLY A 360 -23.81 -4.84 13.04
N ARG A 361 -24.97 -4.18 12.89
CA ARG A 361 -25.78 -3.67 14.02
C ARG A 361 -26.77 -4.68 14.62
N ILE A 362 -26.93 -5.89 14.07
CA ILE A 362 -27.74 -6.91 14.77
C ILE A 362 -27.02 -7.33 16.03
N LYS A 363 -27.50 -6.83 17.17
CA LYS A 363 -27.23 -7.41 18.47
C LYS A 363 -28.08 -8.68 18.59
N LEU A 364 -27.47 -9.84 18.36
CA LEU A 364 -28.11 -11.12 18.60
C LEU A 364 -28.39 -11.25 20.10
N LYS A 365 -29.62 -11.63 20.46
CA LYS A 365 -29.96 -12.04 21.82
C LYS A 365 -29.45 -13.46 22.02
N ARG A 366 -28.19 -13.60 22.41
CA ARG A 366 -27.58 -14.92 22.61
C ARG A 366 -28.07 -15.55 23.89
N GLU A 367 -28.96 -16.52 23.76
CA GLU A 367 -29.52 -17.32 24.84
C GLU A 367 -29.38 -18.82 24.54
N LYS A 368 -29.78 -19.64 25.51
CA LYS A 368 -29.79 -21.09 25.38
C LYS A 368 -31.04 -21.50 24.59
N VAL A 369 -30.85 -22.03 23.38
CA VAL A 369 -31.95 -22.39 22.48
C VAL A 369 -31.99 -23.90 22.28
N ASN A 370 -33.16 -24.51 22.51
CA ASN A 370 -33.43 -25.92 22.19
C ASN A 370 -33.90 -26.04 20.73
N LEU A 371 -33.03 -26.54 19.85
CA LEU A 371 -33.36 -26.68 18.42
C LEU A 371 -34.45 -27.72 18.16
N ILE A 372 -34.66 -28.69 19.06
CA ILE A 372 -35.72 -29.68 18.93
C ILE A 372 -37.09 -28.99 19.01
N GLU A 373 -37.31 -28.21 20.07
CA GLU A 373 -38.56 -27.46 20.27
C GLU A 373 -38.84 -26.50 19.11
N LEU A 374 -37.80 -25.83 18.63
CA LEU A 374 -37.91 -24.85 17.56
C LEU A 374 -38.28 -25.53 16.22
N VAL A 375 -37.65 -26.67 15.89
CA VAL A 375 -38.02 -27.49 14.73
C VAL A 375 -39.46 -28.01 14.86
N GLU A 376 -39.87 -28.46 16.05
CA GLU A 376 -41.23 -28.94 16.29
C GLU A 376 -42.28 -27.85 16.12
N ALA A 377 -42.02 -26.66 16.65
CA ALA A 377 -42.87 -25.49 16.46
C ALA A 377 -43.01 -25.16 14.97
N SER A 378 -41.90 -25.07 14.23
CA SER A 378 -41.95 -24.78 12.79
C SER A 378 -42.70 -25.85 11.99
N VAL A 379 -42.47 -27.15 12.26
CA VAL A 379 -43.18 -28.24 11.57
C VAL A 379 -44.70 -28.16 11.84
N ASN A 380 -45.12 -27.83 13.06
CA ASN A 380 -46.54 -27.66 13.38
C ASN A 380 -47.15 -26.47 12.62
N THR A 381 -46.45 -25.34 12.53
CA THR A 381 -46.90 -24.17 11.76
C THR A 381 -47.09 -24.48 10.27
N PHE A 382 -46.18 -25.24 9.67
CA PHE A 382 -46.20 -25.55 8.23
C PHE A 382 -47.05 -26.77 7.84
N ARG A 383 -47.59 -27.52 8.81
CA ARG A 383 -48.40 -28.73 8.55
C ARG A 383 -49.61 -28.44 7.67
N VAL A 384 -50.40 -27.43 8.02
CA VAL A 384 -51.60 -27.04 7.25
C VAL A 384 -51.25 -26.63 5.82
N MET A 385 -50.13 -25.92 5.64
CA MET A 385 -49.66 -25.50 4.32
C MET A 385 -49.24 -26.68 3.44
N ALA A 386 -48.58 -27.69 4.03
CA ALA A 386 -48.21 -28.93 3.33
C ALA A 386 -49.45 -29.77 2.98
N GLU A 387 -50.40 -29.90 3.90
CA GLU A 387 -51.67 -30.61 3.70
C GLU A 387 -52.52 -29.99 2.58
N ASN A 388 -52.62 -28.66 2.54
CA ASN A 388 -53.32 -27.94 1.47
C ASN A 388 -52.70 -28.17 0.08
N LYS A 389 -51.43 -28.55 0.01
CA LYS A 389 -50.72 -28.95 -1.22
C LYS A 389 -50.66 -30.47 -1.43
N ASN A 390 -51.27 -31.27 -0.55
CA ASN A 390 -51.17 -32.74 -0.54
C ASN A 390 -49.72 -33.26 -0.46
N LEU A 391 -48.85 -32.56 0.27
CA LEU A 391 -47.46 -32.98 0.50
C LEU A 391 -47.32 -33.73 1.83
N GLN A 392 -46.49 -34.77 1.85
CA GLN A 392 -46.12 -35.44 3.10
C GLN A 392 -45.04 -34.63 3.83
N LEU A 393 -45.34 -34.17 5.04
CA LEU A 393 -44.37 -33.48 5.91
C LEU A 393 -43.85 -34.44 6.98
N GLU A 394 -42.62 -34.92 6.81
CA GLU A 394 -41.96 -35.85 7.71
C GLU A 394 -41.03 -35.13 8.71
N LYS A 395 -40.96 -35.64 9.94
CA LYS A 395 -40.06 -35.16 10.99
C LYS A 395 -39.20 -36.31 11.51
N GLU A 396 -37.89 -36.13 11.61
CA GLU A 396 -36.96 -37.12 12.14
C GLU A 396 -35.94 -36.50 13.11
N ILE A 397 -36.10 -36.73 14.41
CA ILE A 397 -35.19 -36.19 15.44
C ILE A 397 -34.31 -37.31 15.98
N LYS A 398 -33.00 -37.20 15.77
CA LYS A 398 -31.97 -38.19 16.15
C LYS A 398 -31.00 -37.64 17.19
N ALA A 399 -31.54 -37.04 18.24
CA ALA A 399 -30.79 -36.62 19.43
C ALA A 399 -31.77 -36.40 20.59
N PRO A 400 -31.38 -36.72 21.84
CA PRO A 400 -32.21 -36.43 23.01
C PRO A 400 -32.22 -34.94 23.37
N GLU A 401 -31.16 -34.21 23.00
CA GLU A 401 -30.97 -32.80 23.35
C GLU A 401 -30.10 -32.12 22.27
N LEU A 402 -30.52 -30.93 21.80
CA LEU A 402 -29.79 -30.10 20.82
C LEU A 402 -29.82 -28.64 21.26
N GLU A 403 -28.97 -28.30 22.22
CA GLU A 403 -28.88 -26.95 22.76
C GLU A 403 -27.75 -26.18 22.07
N VAL A 404 -28.06 -24.97 21.61
CA VAL A 404 -27.09 -24.05 20.98
C VAL A 404 -27.15 -22.68 21.67
N LEU A 405 -26.07 -21.91 21.57
CA LEU A 405 -26.07 -20.51 21.96
C LEU A 405 -26.53 -19.67 20.77
N GLY A 406 -27.70 -19.06 20.84
CA GLY A 406 -28.24 -18.30 19.73
C GLY A 406 -29.47 -17.46 20.05
N ASP A 407 -29.98 -16.81 19.01
CA ASP A 407 -31.18 -15.97 19.05
C ASP A 407 -32.36 -16.79 18.52
N SER A 408 -33.30 -17.12 19.42
CA SER A 408 -34.42 -18.04 19.14
C SER A 408 -35.29 -17.56 17.97
N ASP A 409 -35.62 -16.25 17.94
CA ASP A 409 -36.46 -15.66 16.90
C ASP A 409 -35.79 -15.77 15.52
N ARG A 410 -34.48 -15.50 15.46
CA ARG A 410 -33.71 -15.56 14.21
C ARG A 410 -33.50 -16.98 13.71
N LEU A 411 -33.24 -17.93 14.61
CA LEU A 411 -33.14 -19.34 14.23
C LEU A 411 -34.48 -19.91 13.75
N SER A 412 -35.59 -19.48 14.36
CA SER A 412 -36.94 -19.81 13.91
C SER A 412 -37.23 -19.26 12.51
N GLN A 413 -36.78 -18.03 12.22
CA GLN A 413 -36.87 -17.42 10.89
C GLN A 413 -36.08 -18.23 9.84
N VAL A 414 -34.88 -18.71 10.17
CA VAL A 414 -34.07 -19.57 9.26
C VAL A 414 -34.83 -20.85 8.90
N ILE A 415 -35.33 -21.57 9.90
CA ILE A 415 -36.02 -22.85 9.69
C ILE A 415 -37.33 -22.64 8.94
N SER A 416 -38.06 -21.57 9.26
CA SER A 416 -39.29 -21.19 8.55
C SER A 416 -39.03 -20.84 7.08
N ASN A 417 -37.93 -20.14 6.78
CA ASN A 417 -37.55 -19.81 5.40
C ASN A 417 -37.23 -21.07 4.59
N LEU A 418 -36.54 -22.03 5.19
CA LEU A 418 -36.22 -23.30 4.54
C LEU A 418 -37.47 -24.16 4.29
N LEU A 419 -38.32 -24.33 5.30
CA LEU A 419 -39.57 -25.06 5.20
C LEU A 419 -40.54 -24.45 4.18
N SER A 420 -40.68 -23.12 4.21
CA SER A 420 -41.50 -22.39 3.25
C SER A 420 -41.02 -22.63 1.82
N ASN A 421 -39.71 -22.57 1.58
CA ASN A 421 -39.13 -22.83 0.25
C ASN A 421 -39.34 -24.27 -0.19
N ALA A 422 -39.08 -25.26 0.68
CA ALA A 422 -39.29 -26.67 0.41
C ALA A 422 -40.75 -26.97 -0.01
N ILE A 423 -41.73 -26.43 0.72
CA ILE A 423 -43.16 -26.61 0.42
C ILE A 423 -43.55 -25.82 -0.84
N LYS A 424 -43.01 -24.62 -1.04
CA LYS A 424 -43.30 -23.80 -2.23
C LYS A 424 -42.84 -24.47 -3.52
N TYR A 425 -41.62 -25.03 -3.54
CA TYR A 425 -41.01 -25.60 -4.74
C TYR A 425 -41.27 -27.09 -4.96
N THR A 426 -41.99 -27.73 -4.04
CA THR A 426 -42.51 -29.10 -4.21
C THR A 426 -43.95 -29.04 -4.71
N LYS A 427 -44.22 -29.71 -5.83
CA LYS A 427 -45.57 -29.87 -6.39
C LYS A 427 -46.28 -31.08 -5.78
N GLU A 428 -45.59 -32.21 -5.81
CA GLU A 428 -46.04 -33.50 -5.29
C GLU A 428 -44.84 -34.20 -4.63
N GLY A 429 -45.11 -35.05 -3.65
CA GLY A 429 -44.07 -35.78 -2.92
C GLY A 429 -43.99 -35.37 -1.46
N ARG A 430 -42.76 -35.20 -0.95
CA ARG A 430 -42.53 -35.00 0.49
C ARG A 430 -41.52 -33.90 0.80
N VAL A 431 -41.68 -33.35 1.99
CA VAL A 431 -40.71 -32.49 2.67
C VAL A 431 -40.35 -33.16 3.98
N LYS A 432 -39.05 -33.31 4.25
CA LYS A 432 -38.54 -33.95 5.46
C LYS A 432 -37.67 -32.96 6.23
N VAL A 433 -37.96 -32.81 7.52
CA VAL A 433 -37.10 -32.07 8.46
C VAL A 433 -36.43 -33.05 9.40
N ALA A 434 -35.10 -32.98 9.49
CA ALA A 434 -34.33 -33.79 10.40
C ALA A 434 -33.46 -32.94 11.32
N ALA A 435 -33.36 -33.32 12.59
CA ALA A 435 -32.47 -32.67 13.57
C ALA A 435 -31.61 -33.71 14.26
N GLN A 436 -30.30 -33.53 14.27
CA GLN A 436 -29.36 -34.49 14.84
C GLN A 436 -28.08 -33.85 15.35
N ALA A 437 -27.37 -34.52 16.25
CA ALA A 437 -26.02 -34.14 16.64
C ALA A 437 -24.98 -34.76 15.68
N LYS A 438 -24.02 -33.96 15.21
CA LYS A 438 -22.86 -34.37 14.42
C LYS A 438 -21.58 -33.91 15.14
N GLY A 439 -21.07 -34.73 16.05
CA GLY A 439 -19.88 -34.39 16.85
C GLY A 439 -20.13 -33.19 17.77
N ARG A 440 -19.42 -32.09 17.55
CA ARG A 440 -19.56 -30.81 18.30
C ARG A 440 -20.62 -29.86 17.72
N PHE A 441 -21.37 -30.30 16.71
CA PHE A 441 -22.33 -29.46 16.01
C PHE A 441 -23.73 -30.07 16.05
N ALA A 442 -24.75 -29.22 16.13
CA ALA A 442 -26.12 -29.57 15.79
C ALA A 442 -26.32 -29.40 14.28
N SER A 443 -27.03 -30.33 13.66
CA SER A 443 -27.38 -30.31 12.24
C SER A 443 -28.89 -30.36 12.11
N VAL A 444 -29.46 -29.34 11.46
CA VAL A 444 -30.87 -29.29 11.06
C VAL A 444 -30.93 -29.33 9.54
N THR A 445 -31.59 -30.36 9.00
CA THR A 445 -31.71 -30.57 7.56
C THR A 445 -33.17 -30.40 7.12
N VAL A 446 -33.40 -29.67 6.03
CA VAL A 446 -34.68 -29.60 5.32
C VAL A 446 -34.48 -30.15 3.92
N GLU A 447 -35.13 -31.27 3.63
CA GLU A 447 -35.04 -31.99 2.35
C GLU A 447 -36.41 -31.99 1.67
N ASP A 448 -36.43 -31.68 0.38
CA ASP A 448 -37.62 -31.67 -0.46
C ASP A 448 -37.43 -32.55 -1.70
N THR A 449 -38.52 -33.11 -2.23
CA THR A 449 -38.54 -33.84 -3.51
C THR A 449 -39.06 -32.96 -4.66
N GLY A 450 -38.82 -31.65 -4.57
CA GLY A 450 -39.33 -30.66 -5.50
C GLY A 450 -38.53 -30.58 -6.79
N LEU A 451 -38.59 -29.41 -7.45
CA LEU A 451 -37.92 -29.18 -8.73
C LEU A 451 -36.40 -29.38 -8.71
N GLY A 452 -35.77 -29.22 -7.54
CA GLY A 452 -34.33 -29.08 -7.45
C GLY A 452 -33.80 -27.86 -8.21
N MET A 453 -32.47 -27.77 -8.34
CA MET A 453 -31.79 -26.61 -8.90
C MET A 453 -30.77 -27.03 -9.96
N LYS A 454 -30.53 -26.15 -10.94
CA LYS A 454 -29.43 -26.31 -11.91
C LYS A 454 -28.09 -26.08 -11.21
N GLN A 455 -27.04 -26.73 -11.69
CA GLN A 455 -25.69 -26.57 -11.12
C GLN A 455 -25.16 -25.13 -11.21
N GLU A 456 -25.58 -24.40 -12.25
CA GLU A 456 -25.25 -22.99 -12.45
C GLU A 456 -25.92 -22.10 -11.39
N ASP A 457 -27.18 -22.39 -11.04
CA ASP A 457 -27.95 -21.63 -10.06
C ASP A 457 -27.38 -21.80 -8.65
N LEU A 458 -26.88 -23.01 -8.30
CA LEU A 458 -26.33 -23.33 -6.98
C LEU A 458 -25.26 -22.35 -6.49
N ARG A 459 -24.49 -21.74 -7.40
CA ARG A 459 -23.46 -20.75 -7.06
C ARG A 459 -24.04 -19.44 -6.51
N ASN A 460 -25.28 -19.13 -6.91
CA ASN A 460 -25.90 -17.83 -6.69
C ASN A 460 -27.12 -17.90 -5.76
N ILE A 461 -27.53 -19.06 -5.26
CA ILE A 461 -28.77 -19.17 -4.45
C ILE A 461 -28.74 -18.40 -3.13
N PHE A 462 -27.54 -18.12 -2.61
CA PHE A 462 -27.35 -17.29 -1.41
C PHE A 462 -27.12 -15.81 -1.73
N SER A 463 -27.09 -15.44 -3.02
CA SER A 463 -27.00 -14.05 -3.46
C SER A 463 -28.36 -13.35 -3.40
N ARG A 464 -28.34 -12.04 -3.22
CA ARG A 464 -29.57 -11.25 -2.98
C ARG A 464 -30.41 -11.14 -4.24
N PHE A 465 -31.72 -11.15 -4.05
CA PHE A 465 -32.72 -11.05 -5.12
C PHE A 465 -32.60 -12.16 -6.17
N PHE A 466 -31.76 -13.17 -5.93
CA PHE A 466 -31.56 -14.25 -6.87
C PHE A 466 -32.77 -15.17 -6.89
N ARG A 467 -33.27 -15.42 -8.10
CA ARG A 467 -34.34 -16.36 -8.37
C ARG A 467 -34.02 -17.05 -9.69
N SER A 468 -34.11 -18.38 -9.72
CA SER A 468 -33.87 -19.17 -10.93
C SER A 468 -34.81 -18.73 -12.06
N GLU A 469 -34.33 -18.82 -13.30
CA GLU A 469 -35.11 -18.45 -14.48
C GLU A 469 -36.25 -19.42 -14.79
N ASP A 470 -36.31 -20.56 -14.08
CA ASP A 470 -37.33 -21.57 -14.25
C ASP A 470 -38.76 -20.98 -14.17
N SER A 471 -39.60 -21.37 -15.13
CA SER A 471 -40.94 -20.82 -15.31
C SER A 471 -41.87 -21.04 -14.10
N TYR A 472 -41.68 -22.14 -13.35
CA TYR A 472 -42.43 -22.40 -12.12
C TYR A 472 -41.89 -21.59 -10.96
N VAL A 473 -40.57 -21.43 -10.86
CA VAL A 473 -39.94 -20.57 -9.85
C VAL A 473 -40.36 -19.12 -10.05
N LYS A 474 -40.47 -18.62 -11.28
CA LYS A 474 -40.97 -17.26 -11.59
C LYS A 474 -42.44 -17.06 -11.18
N LYS A 475 -43.30 -18.06 -11.41
CA LYS A 475 -44.71 -18.03 -11.01
C LYS A 475 -44.93 -18.12 -9.50
N THR A 476 -43.98 -18.72 -8.78
CA THR A 476 -44.03 -18.84 -7.32
C THR A 476 -43.68 -17.52 -6.65
N THR A 477 -44.31 -17.17 -5.53
CA THR A 477 -44.04 -15.91 -4.81
C THR A 477 -42.78 -16.02 -3.95
N GLY A 478 -41.87 -15.06 -4.09
CA GLY A 478 -40.62 -15.01 -3.31
C GLY A 478 -39.82 -13.73 -3.54
N SER A 479 -39.13 -13.26 -2.50
CA SER A 479 -38.28 -12.06 -2.50
C SER A 479 -36.89 -12.31 -3.11
N GLY A 480 -36.40 -13.55 -3.04
CA GLY A 480 -34.99 -13.87 -3.32
C GLY A 480 -34.05 -13.43 -2.19
N LEU A 481 -34.57 -13.03 -1.03
CA LEU A 481 -33.79 -12.55 0.11
C LEU A 481 -33.69 -13.60 1.22
N GLY A 482 -34.70 -14.45 1.39
CA GLY A 482 -34.80 -15.39 2.51
C GLY A 482 -33.59 -16.32 2.71
N LEU A 483 -33.00 -16.87 1.63
CA LEU A 483 -31.80 -17.73 1.74
C LEU A 483 -30.54 -16.92 2.10
N SER A 484 -30.40 -15.70 1.57
CA SER A 484 -29.27 -14.82 1.91
C SER A 484 -29.32 -14.38 3.39
N ILE A 485 -30.52 -14.07 3.90
CA ILE A 485 -30.76 -13.75 5.32
C ILE A 485 -30.49 -14.97 6.19
N ALA A 486 -30.95 -16.15 5.75
CA ALA A 486 -30.72 -17.39 6.48
C ALA A 486 -29.23 -17.71 6.61
N LYS A 487 -28.47 -17.64 5.51
CA LYS A 487 -27.02 -17.88 5.51
C LYS A 487 -26.30 -16.91 6.45
N ALA A 488 -26.54 -15.61 6.31
CA ALA A 488 -25.90 -14.59 7.14
C ALA A 488 -26.27 -14.72 8.63
N THR A 489 -27.51 -15.12 8.93
CA THR A 489 -27.94 -15.40 10.31
C THR A 489 -27.13 -16.54 10.91
N ILE A 490 -26.98 -17.65 10.18
CA ILE A 490 -26.23 -18.82 10.65
C ILE A 490 -24.74 -18.52 10.81
N GLU A 491 -24.13 -17.77 9.90
CA GLU A 491 -22.73 -17.33 10.01
C GLU A 491 -22.49 -16.49 11.27
N ARG A 492 -23.43 -15.60 11.64
CA ARG A 492 -23.36 -14.82 12.89
C ARG A 492 -23.56 -15.63 14.17
N HIS A 493 -24.11 -16.83 14.04
CA HIS A 493 -24.17 -17.82 15.10
C HIS A 493 -22.94 -18.74 15.12
N ASN A 494 -21.88 -18.38 14.38
CA ASN A 494 -20.67 -19.19 14.21
C ASN A 494 -20.97 -20.58 13.61
N GLY A 495 -22.03 -20.66 12.81
CA GLY A 495 -22.45 -21.87 12.10
C GLY A 495 -22.10 -21.84 10.62
N ASP A 496 -22.52 -22.90 9.92
CA ASP A 496 -22.42 -23.01 8.47
C ASP A 496 -23.75 -23.51 7.88
N MET A 497 -23.96 -23.26 6.60
CA MET A 497 -25.14 -23.68 5.86
C MET A 497 -24.73 -24.24 4.51
N LYS A 498 -25.19 -25.46 4.21
CA LYS A 498 -24.86 -26.21 3.01
C LYS A 498 -26.12 -26.54 2.22
N VAL A 499 -25.92 -26.78 0.92
CA VAL A 499 -26.98 -27.15 -0.01
C VAL A 499 -26.50 -28.28 -0.91
N GLU A 500 -27.35 -29.28 -1.08
CA GLU A 500 -27.23 -30.33 -2.08
C GLU A 500 -28.52 -30.32 -2.90
N SER A 501 -28.46 -30.17 -4.22
CA SER A 501 -29.66 -30.18 -5.05
C SER A 501 -29.35 -30.70 -6.44
N LYS A 502 -30.32 -31.39 -7.03
CA LYS A 502 -30.25 -31.86 -8.42
C LYS A 502 -31.59 -31.61 -9.08
N LEU A 503 -31.55 -30.97 -10.24
CA LEU A 503 -32.74 -30.68 -11.04
C LEU A 503 -33.55 -31.97 -11.29
N GLY A 504 -34.85 -31.91 -10.98
CA GLY A 504 -35.81 -33.01 -11.08
C GLY A 504 -35.80 -34.01 -9.93
N VAL A 505 -34.90 -33.86 -8.94
CA VAL A 505 -34.81 -34.77 -7.77
C VAL A 505 -35.26 -34.07 -6.50
N GLY A 506 -34.87 -32.80 -6.31
CA GLY A 506 -35.19 -32.01 -5.12
C GLY A 506 -33.96 -31.33 -4.54
N SER A 507 -34.11 -30.76 -3.34
CA SER A 507 -33.05 -30.03 -2.65
C SER A 507 -32.97 -30.42 -1.19
N LYS A 508 -31.77 -30.29 -0.64
CA LYS A 508 -31.45 -30.54 0.75
C LYS A 508 -30.60 -29.41 1.29
N PHE A 509 -31.16 -28.67 2.23
CA PHE A 509 -30.46 -27.62 2.95
C PHE A 509 -30.07 -28.14 4.32
N GLU A 510 -28.81 -27.94 4.72
CA GLU A 510 -28.29 -28.32 6.03
C GLU A 510 -27.78 -27.07 6.76
N VAL A 511 -28.32 -26.82 7.95
CA VAL A 511 -27.87 -25.80 8.90
C VAL A 511 -27.04 -26.48 9.98
N ILE A 512 -25.83 -25.97 10.21
CA ILE A 512 -24.84 -26.52 11.13
C ILE A 512 -24.52 -25.45 12.18
N LEU A 513 -24.76 -25.74 13.45
CA LEU A 513 -24.55 -24.81 14.57
C LEU A 513 -23.68 -25.44 15.66
N PRO A 514 -22.79 -24.70 16.33
CA PRO A 514 -22.04 -25.23 17.46
C PRO A 514 -22.96 -25.59 18.63
N LEU A 515 -22.83 -26.80 19.17
CA LEU A 515 -23.55 -27.19 20.38
C LEU A 515 -23.02 -26.41 21.58
N LEU A 516 -23.93 -26.01 22.49
CA LEU A 516 -23.59 -25.39 23.77
C LEU A 516 -22.79 -26.37 24.65
N LYS A 517 -22.99 -27.68 24.47
CA LYS A 517 -22.27 -28.76 25.16
C LYS A 517 -21.86 -29.89 24.21
N LYS A 518 -20.56 -30.11 24.07
CA LYS A 518 -19.88 -31.22 24.77
C LYS A 518 -18.42 -30.88 25.02
#